data_AF-A0A3R6LIN8-F1
#
_entry.id   AF-A0A3R6LIN8-F1
#
_cell.length_a   1.000
_cell.length_b   1.000
_cell.length_c   1.000
_cell.angle_alpha   90.00
_cell.angle_beta   90.00
_cell.angle_gamma   90.00
#
_symmetry.space_group_name_H-M   'P 1'
#
loop_
_entity.id
_entity.type
_entity.pdbx_description
1 polymer ?
#
loop_
_entity_poly.entity_id
_entity_poly.type
_entity_poly.pdbx_seq_one_letter_code
_entity_poly.pdbx_strand_id
1 'polypeptide(L)'
;MKNRNISIDIIKGIGIILMVGGHCGMPFTHFIYLFHMAIFFMASGYCFNASNSETMQDVLSFVKRKFKGLWFPYVLWTAVFSLLHNVFIKTGIYSPDPWSISEIGKNIIKSFFLHGHTQLGSALWFISTLMQIAVLYCCIDYVIKKVTVSKKANFLLQGAVSIVFLAVGYRCALTDSIWGGGKQGVILLLLVLFGGGSERTSKDRMHRKISLLENGSCISDFGSLQSNRKYCIG
;
A
#
# COMPACT_ATOMS: atom_id res chain seq x y z
N MET A 1 22.85 7.01 0.16
CA MET A 1 21.49 7.36 0.60
C MET A 1 20.51 7.07 -0.53
N LYS A 2 19.45 6.29 -0.29
CA LYS A 2 18.46 5.97 -1.33
C LYS A 2 17.69 7.25 -1.68
N ASN A 3 17.79 7.72 -2.92
CA ASN A 3 17.12 8.94 -3.38
C ASN A 3 15.62 8.87 -3.06
N ARG A 4 15.17 9.75 -2.16
CA ARG A 4 13.76 9.91 -1.78
C ARG A 4 13.04 10.57 -2.96
N ASN A 5 11.89 10.03 -3.36
CA ASN A 5 11.10 10.63 -4.42
C ASN A 5 10.16 11.68 -3.80
N ILE A 6 10.57 12.94 -3.88
CA ILE A 6 9.84 14.09 -3.32
C ILE A 6 8.41 14.15 -3.88
N SER A 7 8.19 13.82 -5.15
CA SER A 7 6.86 13.82 -5.76
C SER A 7 5.89 12.85 -5.06
N ILE A 8 6.38 11.70 -4.61
CA ILE A 8 5.55 10.72 -3.89
C ILE A 8 5.21 11.20 -2.49
N ASP A 9 6.15 11.89 -1.84
CA ASP A 9 5.93 12.46 -0.51
C ASP A 9 4.90 13.61 -0.57
N ILE A 10 4.96 14.45 -1.62
CA ILE A 10 3.97 15.50 -1.89
C ILE A 10 2.57 14.90 -2.14
N ILE A 11 2.45 13.90 -3.02
CA ILE A 11 1.17 13.26 -3.33
C ILE A 11 0.52 12.66 -2.08
N LYS A 12 1.33 12.03 -1.21
CA LYS A 12 0.85 11.52 0.07
C LYS A 12 0.39 12.64 1.01
N GLY A 13 1.14 13.74 1.09
CA GLY A 13 0.76 14.92 1.88
C GLY A 13 -0.58 15.49 1.44
N ILE A 14 -0.78 15.69 0.12
CA ILE A 14 -2.05 16.14 -0.45
C ILE A 14 -3.17 15.14 -0.11
N GLY A 15 -2.91 13.84 -0.24
CA GLY A 15 -3.86 12.79 0.12
C GLY A 15 -4.31 12.87 1.59
N ILE A 16 -3.41 13.19 2.52
CA ILE A 16 -3.73 13.32 3.95
C ILE A 16 -4.63 14.54 4.19
N ILE A 17 -4.31 15.67 3.59
CA ILE A 17 -5.12 16.90 3.70
C ILE A 17 -6.54 16.63 3.18
N LEU A 18 -6.67 15.99 2.02
CA LEU A 18 -7.97 15.64 1.43
C LEU A 18 -8.75 14.64 2.29
N MET A 19 -8.09 13.64 2.87
CA MET A 19 -8.72 12.69 3.79
C MET A 19 -9.32 13.42 5.01
N VAL A 20 -8.54 14.29 5.65
CA VAL A 20 -9.00 15.06 6.81
C VAL A 20 -10.17 15.98 6.41
N GLY A 21 -10.03 16.71 5.31
CA GLY A 21 -11.10 17.57 4.78
C GLY A 21 -12.40 16.80 4.48
N GLY A 22 -12.29 15.60 3.93
CA GLY A 22 -13.43 14.71 3.67
C GLY A 22 -14.16 14.31 4.95
N HIS A 23 -13.45 14.04 6.04
CA HIS A 23 -14.06 13.73 7.34
C HIS A 23 -14.62 14.97 8.06
N CYS A 24 -14.12 16.16 7.76
CA CYS A 24 -14.61 17.43 8.32
C CYS A 24 -15.89 17.96 7.63
N GLY A 25 -16.44 17.26 6.62
CA GLY A 25 -17.71 17.65 6.00
C GLY A 25 -17.62 18.76 4.96
N MET A 26 -16.48 18.90 4.27
CA MET A 26 -16.31 19.90 3.21
C MET A 26 -17.29 19.68 2.02
N PRO A 27 -17.69 20.73 1.28
CA PRO A 27 -18.69 20.63 0.19
C PRO A 27 -18.33 19.68 -0.96
N PHE A 28 -17.09 19.18 -1.02
CA PHE A 28 -16.61 18.23 -2.03
C PHE A 28 -16.26 16.84 -1.46
N THR A 29 -16.79 16.48 -0.27
CA THR A 29 -16.56 15.17 0.38
C THR A 29 -16.80 13.98 -0.56
N HIS A 30 -17.92 13.97 -1.28
CA HIS A 30 -18.28 12.87 -2.19
C HIS A 30 -17.25 12.67 -3.29
N PHE A 31 -16.74 13.77 -3.86
CA PHE A 31 -15.71 13.71 -4.89
C PHE A 31 -14.39 13.17 -4.34
N ILE A 32 -13.98 13.63 -3.14
CA ILE A 32 -12.75 13.17 -2.48
C ILE A 32 -12.81 11.69 -2.15
N TYR A 33 -13.98 11.19 -1.72
CA TYR A 33 -14.18 9.79 -1.39
C TYR A 33 -13.93 8.83 -2.56
N LEU A 34 -14.04 9.30 -3.80
CA LEU A 34 -13.77 8.49 -5.00
C LEU A 34 -12.30 8.09 -5.15
N PHE A 35 -11.35 8.91 -4.67
CA PHE A 35 -9.94 8.71 -5.02
C PHE A 35 -8.94 8.84 -3.87
N HIS A 36 -9.29 9.44 -2.73
CA HIS A 36 -8.32 9.67 -1.64
C HIS A 36 -7.65 8.38 -1.16
N MET A 37 -8.40 7.27 -1.01
CA MET A 37 -7.83 5.96 -0.69
C MET A 37 -6.95 5.45 -1.83
N ALA A 38 -7.44 5.52 -3.08
CA ALA A 38 -6.73 5.06 -4.27
C ALA A 38 -5.32 5.67 -4.40
N ILE A 39 -5.18 6.96 -4.09
CA ILE A 39 -3.89 7.66 -4.09
C ILE A 39 -2.89 6.98 -3.15
N PHE A 40 -3.29 6.67 -1.91
CA PHE A 40 -2.36 6.08 -0.95
C PHE A 40 -1.94 4.66 -1.32
N PHE A 41 -2.87 3.86 -1.86
CA PHE A 41 -2.55 2.50 -2.33
C PHE A 41 -1.62 2.53 -3.54
N MET A 42 -1.87 3.43 -4.50
CA MET A 42 -0.97 3.62 -5.64
C MET A 42 0.41 4.10 -5.20
N ALA A 43 0.49 5.06 -4.28
CA ALA A 43 1.75 5.55 -3.74
C ALA A 43 2.51 4.48 -2.94
N SER A 44 1.80 3.62 -2.19
CA SER A 44 2.43 2.49 -1.50
C SER A 44 2.90 1.41 -2.46
N GLY A 45 2.16 1.15 -3.54
CA GLY A 45 2.59 0.30 -4.65
C GLY A 45 3.82 0.84 -5.34
N TYR A 46 3.88 2.15 -5.60
CA TYR A 46 5.07 2.81 -6.14
C TYR A 46 6.30 2.63 -5.23
N CYS A 47 6.11 2.69 -3.91
CA CYS A 47 7.20 2.43 -2.96
C CYS A 47 7.57 0.94 -2.84
N PHE A 48 6.77 0.02 -3.38
CA PHE A 48 7.08 -1.40 -3.41
C PHE A 48 8.28 -1.65 -4.32
N ASN A 49 9.16 -2.56 -3.90
CA ASN A 49 10.33 -2.93 -4.66
C ASN A 49 10.20 -4.39 -5.09
N ALA A 50 10.29 -4.65 -6.39
CA ALA A 50 10.18 -5.99 -6.96
C ALA A 50 11.22 -6.97 -6.37
N SER A 51 12.38 -6.48 -5.91
CA SER A 51 13.39 -7.32 -5.26
C SER A 51 12.94 -7.89 -3.90
N ASN A 52 11.87 -7.37 -3.28
CA ASN A 52 11.36 -7.91 -2.02
C ASN A 52 10.62 -9.26 -2.20
N SER A 53 10.50 -9.78 -3.41
CA SER A 53 9.68 -10.95 -3.76
C SER A 53 10.42 -11.91 -4.69
N GLU A 54 11.75 -11.86 -4.70
CA GLU A 54 12.61 -12.78 -5.45
C GLU A 54 12.82 -14.07 -4.66
N THR A 55 13.13 -13.96 -3.37
CA THR A 55 13.36 -15.11 -2.48
C THR A 55 12.36 -15.15 -1.32
N MET A 56 12.10 -16.32 -0.75
CA MET A 56 11.27 -16.45 0.46
C MET A 56 11.81 -15.63 1.64
N GLN A 57 13.13 -15.50 1.75
CA GLN A 57 13.80 -14.68 2.77
C GLN A 57 13.50 -13.18 2.59
N ASP A 58 13.40 -12.71 1.35
CA ASP A 58 13.05 -11.33 1.03
C ASP A 58 11.59 -11.03 1.36
N VAL A 59 10.69 -11.97 1.05
CA VAL A 59 9.26 -11.88 1.41
C VAL A 59 9.12 -11.81 2.93
N LEU A 60 9.78 -12.70 3.67
CA LEU A 60 9.74 -12.70 5.13
C LEU A 60 10.28 -11.39 5.72
N SER A 61 11.38 -10.87 5.17
CA SER A 61 11.98 -9.59 5.59
C SER A 61 11.05 -8.41 5.30
N PHE A 62 10.35 -8.43 4.17
CA PHE A 62 9.33 -7.44 3.83
C PHE A 62 8.15 -7.49 4.80
N VAL A 63 7.62 -8.68 5.08
CA VAL A 63 6.53 -8.87 6.04
C VAL A 63 6.95 -8.39 7.42
N LYS A 64 8.15 -8.75 7.91
CA LYS A 64 8.68 -8.30 9.21
C LYS A 64 8.78 -6.78 9.31
N ARG A 65 9.24 -6.12 8.25
CA ARG A 65 9.29 -4.65 8.17
C ARG A 65 7.90 -4.01 8.22
N LYS A 66 6.93 -4.58 7.49
CA LYS A 66 5.54 -4.12 7.51
C LYS A 66 4.88 -4.37 8.85
N PHE A 67 5.18 -5.49 9.49
CA PHE A 67 4.68 -5.82 10.83
C PHE A 67 5.18 -4.79 11.86
N LYS A 68 6.48 -4.49 11.89
CA LYS A 68 7.04 -3.47 12.79
C LYS A 68 6.52 -2.06 12.50
N GLY A 69 6.33 -1.71 11.22
CA GLY A 69 5.96 -0.35 10.82
C GLY A 69 4.45 -0.05 10.75
N LEU A 70 3.60 -1.07 10.54
CA LEU A 70 2.15 -0.90 10.36
C LEU A 70 1.35 -1.70 11.38
N TRP A 71 1.64 -2.99 11.58
CA TRP A 71 0.88 -3.82 12.53
C TRP A 71 1.05 -3.32 13.97
N PHE A 72 2.29 -3.06 14.40
CA PHE A 72 2.55 -2.60 15.76
C PHE A 72 1.82 -1.30 16.10
N PRO A 73 1.92 -0.20 15.32
CA PRO A 73 1.15 1.00 15.61
C PRO A 73 -0.35 0.78 15.52
N TYR A 74 -0.84 -0.03 14.58
CA TYR A 74 -2.27 -0.34 14.49
C TYR A 74 -2.79 -1.01 15.76
N VAL A 75 -2.12 -2.06 16.24
CA VAL A 75 -2.54 -2.80 17.45
C VAL A 75 -2.40 -1.92 18.69
N LEU A 76 -1.30 -1.18 18.81
CA LEU A 76 -1.08 -0.27 19.94
C LEU A 76 -2.20 0.77 20.04
N TRP A 77 -2.48 1.50 18.96
CA TRP A 77 -3.51 2.55 18.98
C TRP A 77 -4.92 1.98 19.13
N THR A 78 -5.22 0.84 18.50
CA THR A 78 -6.53 0.20 18.67
C THR A 78 -6.72 -0.31 20.10
N ALA A 79 -5.66 -0.83 20.75
CA ALA A 79 -5.70 -1.21 22.16
C ALA A 79 -5.92 0.00 23.06
N VAL A 80 -5.19 1.10 22.85
CA VAL A 80 -5.37 2.36 23.59
C VAL A 80 -6.82 2.86 23.46
N PHE A 81 -7.37 2.93 22.24
CA PHE A 81 -8.75 3.36 22.03
C PHE A 81 -9.80 2.38 22.59
N SER A 82 -9.48 1.09 22.67
CA SER A 82 -10.36 0.09 23.29
C SER A 82 -10.37 0.22 24.80
N LEU A 83 -9.23 0.50 25.43
CA LEU A 83 -9.13 0.73 26.87
C LEU A 83 -9.81 2.05 27.29
N LEU A 84 -9.63 3.10 26.48
CA LEU A 84 -10.24 4.41 26.71
C LEU A 84 -11.72 4.48 26.29
N HIS A 85 -12.27 3.41 25.72
CA HIS A 85 -13.65 3.38 25.20
C HIS A 85 -14.67 3.84 26.25
N ASN A 86 -14.60 3.28 27.47
CA ASN A 86 -15.53 3.61 28.55
C ASN A 86 -15.32 5.04 29.09
N VAL A 87 -14.12 5.60 28.96
CA VAL A 87 -13.83 7.00 29.30
C VAL A 87 -14.48 7.92 28.26
N PHE A 88 -14.34 7.60 26.96
CA PHE A 88 -14.93 8.38 25.88
C PHE A 88 -16.46 8.39 25.89
N ILE A 89 -17.10 7.32 26.37
CA ILE A 89 -18.54 7.31 26.62
C ILE A 89 -18.89 8.26 27.76
N LYS A 90 -18.17 8.23 28.88
CA LYS A 90 -18.41 9.14 30.02
C LYS A 90 -18.24 10.61 29.66
N THR A 91 -17.32 10.94 28.75
CA THR A 91 -17.11 12.31 28.26
C THR A 91 -18.06 12.70 27.13
N GLY A 92 -19.00 11.84 26.72
CA GLY A 92 -19.96 12.12 25.66
C GLY A 92 -19.40 12.11 24.22
N ILE A 93 -18.21 11.54 24.01
CA ILE A 93 -17.55 11.48 22.69
C ILE A 93 -18.07 10.27 21.89
N TYR A 94 -18.44 9.18 22.56
CA TYR A 94 -18.95 7.94 21.95
C TYR A 94 -20.46 7.77 22.16
N SER A 95 -21.09 7.06 21.22
CA SER A 95 -22.48 6.58 21.33
C SER A 95 -22.57 5.29 20.50
N PRO A 96 -22.92 4.11 21.07
CA PRO A 96 -23.70 3.84 22.29
C PRO A 96 -22.95 2.99 23.36
N ASP A 97 -23.69 2.54 24.38
CA ASP A 97 -23.41 1.71 25.59
C ASP A 97 -21.97 1.34 25.99
N PRO A 98 -21.63 1.40 27.31
CA PRO A 98 -20.33 0.98 27.83
C PRO A 98 -20.00 -0.47 27.47
N TRP A 99 -18.75 -0.71 27.06
CA TRP A 99 -18.27 -2.06 26.84
C TRP A 99 -17.93 -2.75 28.15
N SER A 100 -18.29 -4.03 28.25
CA SER A 100 -17.78 -4.88 29.33
C SER A 100 -16.28 -5.12 29.16
N ILE A 101 -15.58 -5.46 30.25
CA ILE A 101 -14.14 -5.83 30.20
C ILE A 101 -13.92 -6.97 29.20
N SER A 102 -14.87 -7.90 29.10
CA SER A 102 -14.83 -9.01 28.15
C SER A 102 -14.86 -8.54 26.68
N GLU A 103 -15.61 -7.47 26.38
CA GLU A 103 -15.72 -6.91 25.03
C GLU A 103 -14.51 -6.10 24.64
N ILE A 104 -13.94 -5.35 25.59
CA ILE A 104 -12.65 -4.69 25.41
C ILE A 104 -11.58 -5.74 25.08
N GLY A 105 -11.52 -6.84 25.83
CA GLY A 105 -10.62 -7.96 25.56
C GLY A 105 -10.85 -8.59 24.19
N LYS A 106 -12.11 -8.86 23.81
CA LYS A 106 -12.46 -9.38 22.48
C LYS A 106 -12.04 -8.42 21.37
N ASN A 107 -12.20 -7.11 21.54
CA ASN A 107 -11.80 -6.13 20.52
C ASN A 107 -10.29 -6.05 20.38
N ILE A 108 -9.54 -6.13 21.49
CA ILE A 108 -8.08 -6.20 21.48
C ILE A 108 -7.64 -7.47 20.73
N ILE A 109 -8.21 -8.64 21.03
CA ILE A 109 -7.91 -9.89 20.30
C ILE A 109 -8.23 -9.74 18.81
N LYS A 110 -9.39 -9.19 18.44
CA LYS A 110 -9.73 -8.88 17.04
C LYS A 110 -8.72 -7.93 16.40
N SER A 111 -8.15 -7.00 17.15
CA SER A 111 -7.11 -6.07 16.68
C SER A 111 -5.80 -6.79 16.34
N PHE A 112 -5.41 -7.82 17.08
CA PHE A 112 -4.25 -8.65 16.69
C PHE A 112 -4.45 -9.26 15.30
N PHE A 113 -5.69 -9.64 14.98
CA PHE A 113 -6.09 -10.13 13.65
C PHE A 113 -6.42 -9.03 12.65
N LEU A 114 -6.17 -7.74 12.95
CA LEU A 114 -6.44 -6.60 12.06
C LEU A 114 -7.93 -6.34 11.76
N HIS A 115 -8.82 -6.85 12.61
CA HIS A 115 -10.27 -6.70 12.52
C HIS A 115 -10.86 -5.89 13.69
N GLY A 116 -10.01 -5.33 14.55
CA GLY A 116 -10.44 -4.49 15.67
C GLY A 116 -10.90 -3.12 15.19
N HIS A 117 -12.03 -2.65 15.73
CA HIS A 117 -12.59 -1.35 15.38
C HIS A 117 -13.12 -0.64 16.62
N THR A 118 -12.92 0.67 16.66
CA THR A 118 -13.54 1.58 17.62
C THR A 118 -14.04 2.81 16.85
N GLN A 119 -14.90 3.64 17.45
CA GLN A 119 -15.50 4.77 16.74
C GLN A 119 -14.45 5.81 16.31
N LEU A 120 -13.55 6.24 17.21
CA LEU A 120 -12.40 7.09 16.85
C LEU A 120 -11.31 6.33 16.08
N GLY A 121 -11.09 5.06 16.42
CA GLY A 121 -10.14 4.20 15.72
C GLY A 121 -10.63 3.72 14.36
N SER A 122 -11.81 4.17 13.91
CA SER A 122 -12.38 3.78 12.62
C SER A 122 -11.39 4.05 11.51
N ALA A 123 -10.76 5.23 11.48
CA ALA A 123 -9.72 5.63 10.53
C ALA A 123 -8.51 4.67 10.44
N LEU A 124 -8.21 3.90 11.49
CA LEU A 124 -7.12 2.91 11.49
C LEU A 124 -7.38 1.74 10.55
N TRP A 125 -8.61 1.56 10.07
CA TRP A 125 -8.97 0.56 9.05
C TRP A 125 -8.08 0.63 7.81
N PHE A 126 -7.66 1.84 7.43
CA PHE A 126 -6.80 2.03 6.27
C PHE A 126 -5.43 1.37 6.48
N ILE A 127 -4.86 1.46 7.69
CA ILE A 127 -3.55 0.87 8.01
C ILE A 127 -3.62 -0.66 7.96
N SER A 128 -4.67 -1.25 8.53
CA SER A 128 -4.86 -2.70 8.47
C SER A 128 -5.04 -3.19 7.03
N THR A 129 -5.87 -2.52 6.24
CA THR A 129 -6.08 -2.83 4.83
C THR A 129 -4.80 -2.66 3.99
N LEU A 130 -4.04 -1.59 4.23
CA LEU A 130 -2.76 -1.36 3.55
C LEU A 130 -1.75 -2.47 3.80
N MET A 131 -1.71 -2.99 5.03
CA MET A 131 -0.83 -4.09 5.34
C MET A 131 -1.30 -5.40 4.68
N GLN A 132 -2.59 -5.72 4.78
CA GLN A 132 -3.17 -6.92 4.16
C GLN A 132 -2.88 -6.94 2.65
N ILE A 133 -3.14 -5.84 1.94
CA ILE A 133 -2.89 -5.73 0.50
C ILE A 133 -1.40 -5.81 0.19
N ALA A 134 -0.54 -5.15 0.95
CA ALA A 134 0.90 -5.18 0.69
C ALA A 134 1.48 -6.60 0.86
N VAL A 135 1.03 -7.35 1.87
CA VAL A 135 1.45 -8.73 2.09
C VAL A 135 0.87 -9.66 1.01
N LEU A 136 -0.43 -9.54 0.74
CA LEU A 136 -1.11 -10.34 -0.29
C LEU A 136 -0.48 -10.12 -1.67
N TYR A 137 -0.24 -8.87 -2.05
CA TYR A 137 0.44 -8.51 -3.29
C TYR A 137 1.83 -9.14 -3.38
N CYS A 138 2.62 -9.07 -2.32
CA CYS A 138 3.97 -9.67 -2.27
C CYS A 138 3.92 -11.19 -2.47
N CYS A 139 2.98 -11.87 -1.81
CA CYS A 139 2.78 -13.31 -1.97
C CYS A 139 2.34 -13.68 -3.40
N ILE A 140 1.38 -12.95 -3.97
CA ILE A 140 0.92 -13.16 -5.34
C ILE A 140 2.06 -12.93 -6.34
N ASP A 141 2.82 -11.85 -6.21
CA ASP A 141 3.96 -11.54 -7.10
C ASP A 141 5.05 -12.62 -7.01
N TYR A 142 5.33 -13.13 -5.81
CA TYR A 142 6.24 -14.26 -5.60
C TYR A 142 5.77 -15.55 -6.30
N VAL A 143 4.48 -15.90 -6.16
CA VAL A 143 3.90 -17.09 -6.82
C VAL A 143 3.91 -16.94 -8.34
N ILE A 144 3.49 -15.78 -8.85
CA ILE A 144 3.44 -15.51 -10.30
C ILE A 144 4.85 -15.56 -10.91
N LYS A 145 5.87 -15.00 -10.23
CA LYS A 145 7.26 -15.08 -10.69
C LYS A 145 7.80 -16.51 -10.78
N LYS A 146 7.29 -17.44 -9.96
CA LYS A 146 7.63 -18.87 -10.08
C LYS A 146 6.99 -19.55 -11.28
N VAL A 147 5.82 -19.07 -11.72
CA VAL A 147 5.06 -19.69 -12.82
C VAL A 147 5.40 -19.06 -14.17
N THR A 148 5.76 -17.78 -14.20
CA THR A 148 5.91 -17.02 -15.46
C THR A 148 7.15 -16.13 -15.45
N VAL A 149 7.95 -16.28 -16.51
CA VAL A 149 9.21 -15.54 -16.70
C VAL A 149 8.98 -14.15 -17.34
N SER A 150 7.86 -13.95 -18.05
CA SER A 150 7.57 -12.71 -18.77
C SER A 150 6.89 -11.65 -17.90
N LYS A 151 7.49 -10.46 -17.80
CA LYS A 151 6.95 -9.32 -17.04
C LYS A 151 5.55 -8.88 -17.50
N LYS A 152 5.27 -8.90 -18.81
CA LYS A 152 3.95 -8.52 -19.35
C LYS A 152 2.87 -9.53 -18.94
N ALA A 153 3.21 -10.82 -18.97
CA ALA A 153 2.29 -11.88 -18.55
C ALA A 153 2.05 -11.84 -17.04
N ASN A 154 3.04 -11.45 -16.22
CA ASN A 154 2.86 -11.27 -14.78
C ASN A 154 1.82 -10.20 -14.46
N PHE A 155 1.81 -9.07 -15.19
CA PHE A 155 0.80 -8.03 -15.03
C PHE A 155 -0.60 -8.51 -15.45
N LEU A 156 -0.71 -9.21 -16.58
CA LEU A 156 -1.99 -9.75 -17.05
C LEU A 156 -2.55 -10.81 -16.10
N LEU A 157 -1.70 -11.72 -15.60
CA LEU A 157 -2.08 -12.71 -14.59
C LEU A 157 -2.48 -12.05 -13.28
N GLN A 158 -1.75 -11.04 -12.83
CA GLN A 158 -2.10 -10.27 -11.65
C GLN A 158 -3.45 -9.54 -11.82
N GLY A 159 -3.70 -8.96 -12.99
CA GLY A 159 -4.99 -8.39 -13.35
C GLY A 159 -6.11 -9.43 -13.35
N ALA A 160 -5.88 -10.59 -13.95
CA ALA A 160 -6.85 -11.70 -13.99
C ALA A 160 -7.17 -12.24 -12.59
N VAL A 161 -6.15 -12.49 -11.76
CA VAL A 161 -6.32 -12.88 -10.35
C VAL A 161 -7.13 -11.82 -9.61
N SER A 162 -6.83 -10.54 -9.82
CA SER A 162 -7.61 -9.45 -9.22
C SER A 162 -9.06 -9.39 -9.71
N ILE A 163 -9.35 -9.77 -10.96
CA ILE A 163 -10.73 -9.82 -11.46
C ILE A 163 -11.49 -11.01 -10.85
N VAL A 164 -10.84 -12.17 -10.69
CA VAL A 164 -11.44 -13.36 -10.07
C VAL A 164 -11.80 -13.08 -8.62
N PHE A 165 -10.87 -12.52 -7.84
CA PHE A 165 -11.18 -12.13 -6.47
C PHE A 165 -12.29 -11.06 -6.42
N LEU A 166 -12.52 -10.27 -7.49
CA LEU A 166 -13.52 -9.19 -7.52
C LEU A 166 -14.89 -9.81 -7.64
N ALA A 167 -15.01 -10.75 -8.58
CA ALA A 167 -16.21 -11.54 -8.74
C ALA A 167 -16.54 -12.28 -7.44
N VAL A 168 -15.56 -12.91 -6.79
CA VAL A 168 -15.77 -13.61 -5.50
C VAL A 168 -16.21 -12.63 -4.40
N GLY A 169 -15.50 -11.50 -4.23
CA GLY A 169 -15.82 -10.51 -3.22
C GLY A 169 -17.18 -9.84 -3.43
N TYR A 170 -17.53 -9.54 -4.68
CA TYR A 170 -18.86 -9.03 -5.05
C TYR A 170 -19.96 -10.04 -4.74
N ARG A 171 -19.71 -11.33 -5.02
CA ARG A 171 -20.66 -12.41 -4.69
C ARG A 171 -20.81 -12.61 -3.18
N CYS A 172 -19.73 -12.48 -2.41
CA CYS A 172 -19.77 -12.50 -0.94
C CYS A 172 -20.48 -11.27 -0.35
N ALA A 173 -20.36 -10.10 -0.98
CA ALA A 173 -21.06 -8.90 -0.57
C ALA A 173 -22.58 -9.01 -0.77
N LEU A 174 -23.03 -9.77 -1.78
CA LEU A 174 -24.45 -10.02 -2.05
C LEU A 174 -25.08 -11.08 -1.15
N THR A 175 -24.30 -11.94 -0.48
CA THR A 175 -24.80 -13.03 0.37
C THR A 175 -24.88 -12.69 1.86
N ASP A 176 -24.76 -11.41 2.25
CA ASP A 176 -24.85 -10.92 3.65
C ASP A 176 -23.98 -11.71 4.66
N SER A 177 -22.88 -12.31 4.17
CA SER A 177 -22.07 -13.21 4.96
C SER A 177 -21.08 -12.43 5.83
N ILE A 178 -21.45 -12.21 7.11
CA ILE A 178 -20.67 -12.22 8.38
C ILE A 178 -19.38 -11.37 8.49
N TRP A 179 -18.78 -10.91 7.40
CA TRP A 179 -17.43 -10.35 7.31
C TRP A 179 -17.41 -8.91 6.76
N GLY A 180 -18.36 -8.08 7.18
CA GLY A 180 -18.33 -6.62 6.93
C GLY A 180 -18.27 -6.26 5.44
N GLY A 181 -19.40 -6.40 4.75
CA GLY A 181 -19.56 -6.36 3.29
C GLY A 181 -19.03 -5.12 2.54
N GLY A 182 -18.65 -4.03 3.23
CA GLY A 182 -18.06 -2.85 2.58
C GLY A 182 -16.56 -2.97 2.28
N LYS A 183 -15.80 -3.80 3.01
CA LYS A 183 -14.33 -3.80 2.92
C LYS A 183 -13.79 -4.70 1.80
N GLN A 184 -14.46 -5.81 1.53
CA GLN A 184 -13.94 -6.86 0.65
C GLN A 184 -13.90 -6.45 -0.83
N GLY A 185 -14.93 -5.76 -1.33
CA GLY A 185 -14.94 -5.24 -2.71
C GLY A 185 -13.90 -4.14 -2.95
N VAL A 186 -13.64 -3.31 -1.93
CA VAL A 186 -12.70 -2.19 -2.00
C VAL A 186 -11.25 -2.66 -1.93
N ILE A 187 -10.94 -3.65 -1.08
CA ILE A 187 -9.59 -4.24 -0.91
C ILE A 187 -8.97 -4.63 -2.26
N LEU A 188 -9.79 -4.96 -3.24
CA LEU A 188 -9.33 -5.55 -4.47
C LEU A 188 -9.09 -4.57 -5.61
N LEU A 189 -9.92 -3.54 -5.76
CA LEU A 189 -9.58 -2.38 -6.59
C LEU A 189 -8.24 -1.80 -6.13
N LEU A 190 -8.03 -1.77 -4.81
CA LEU A 190 -6.80 -1.28 -4.21
C LEU A 190 -5.59 -2.19 -4.49
N LEU A 191 -5.79 -3.50 -4.65
CA LEU A 191 -4.73 -4.43 -5.04
C LEU A 191 -4.27 -4.21 -6.49
N VAL A 192 -5.22 -3.94 -7.41
CA VAL A 192 -4.90 -3.54 -8.79
C VAL A 192 -4.12 -2.23 -8.82
N LEU A 193 -4.55 -1.22 -8.05
CA LEU A 193 -3.88 0.07 -7.97
C LEU A 193 -2.47 -0.04 -7.35
N PHE A 194 -2.31 -0.91 -6.35
CA PHE A 194 -1.02 -1.22 -5.77
C PHE A 194 -0.09 -1.88 -6.81
N GLY A 195 -0.61 -2.80 -7.62
CA GLY A 195 0.13 -3.43 -8.71
C GLY A 195 0.54 -2.48 -9.82
N GLY A 196 -0.38 -1.62 -10.27
CA GLY A 196 -0.07 -0.57 -11.24
C GLY A 196 1.03 0.38 -10.75
N GLY A 197 0.99 0.77 -9.46
CA GLY A 197 2.05 1.56 -8.84
C GLY A 197 3.41 0.84 -8.84
N SER A 198 3.42 -0.44 -8.46
CA SER A 198 4.63 -1.28 -8.40
C SER A 198 5.29 -1.46 -9.78
N GLU A 199 4.49 -1.72 -10.83
CA GLU A 199 5.02 -1.89 -12.18
C GLU A 199 5.58 -0.57 -12.74
N ARG A 200 4.90 0.56 -12.48
CA ARG A 200 5.37 1.88 -12.92
C ARG A 200 6.74 2.19 -12.32
N THR A 201 6.97 1.89 -11.04
CA THR A 201 8.29 1.98 -10.41
C THR A 201 9.33 1.06 -11.07
N SER A 202 8.94 -0.16 -11.44
CA SER A 202 9.83 -1.11 -12.12
C SER A 202 10.28 -0.57 -13.49
N LYS A 203 9.36 0.00 -14.27
CA LYS A 203 9.64 0.67 -15.55
C LYS A 203 10.53 1.90 -15.35
N ASP A 204 10.20 2.79 -14.43
CA ASP A 204 10.98 4.00 -14.13
C ASP A 204 12.41 3.67 -13.68
N ARG A 205 12.60 2.58 -12.92
CA ARG A 205 13.93 2.14 -12.49
C ARG A 205 14.73 1.53 -13.64
N MET A 206 14.07 0.79 -14.52
CA MET A 206 14.69 0.23 -15.72
C MET A 206 15.11 1.36 -16.68
N HIS A 207 14.24 2.33 -16.96
CA HIS A 207 14.58 3.50 -17.77
C HIS A 207 15.72 4.31 -17.15
N ARG A 208 15.71 4.53 -15.82
CA ARG A 208 16.85 5.18 -15.15
C ARG A 208 18.15 4.39 -15.30
N LYS A 209 18.12 3.06 -15.13
CA LYS A 209 19.31 2.22 -15.37
C LYS A 209 19.80 2.34 -16.81
N ILE A 210 18.90 2.28 -17.80
CA ILE A 210 19.24 2.44 -19.22
C ILE A 210 19.86 3.82 -19.45
N SER A 211 19.23 4.91 -18.98
CA SER A 211 19.79 6.26 -19.13
C SER A 211 21.14 6.45 -18.44
N LEU A 212 21.38 5.78 -17.30
CA LEU A 212 22.67 5.82 -16.62
C LEU A 212 23.73 4.98 -17.35
N LEU A 213 23.33 3.88 -17.97
CA LEU A 213 24.19 3.06 -18.81
C LEU A 213 24.53 3.79 -20.12
N GLU A 214 23.55 4.41 -20.78
CA GLU A 214 23.72 5.23 -21.99
C GLU A 214 24.58 6.47 -21.70
N ASN A 215 24.30 7.20 -20.62
CA ASN A 215 25.14 8.34 -20.22
C ASN A 215 26.52 7.88 -19.74
N GLY A 216 26.62 6.73 -19.09
CA GLY A 216 27.90 6.12 -18.70
C GLY A 216 28.72 5.67 -19.91
N SER A 217 28.08 5.11 -20.94
CA SER A 217 28.71 4.75 -22.21
C SER A 217 29.06 5.98 -23.05
N CYS A 218 28.24 7.04 -23.04
CA CYS A 218 28.56 8.31 -23.67
C CYS A 218 29.74 9.01 -22.98
N ILE A 219 29.90 8.88 -21.65
CA ILE A 219 31.08 9.39 -20.93
C ILE A 219 32.33 8.57 -21.27
N SER A 220 32.24 7.24 -21.42
CA SER A 220 33.39 6.43 -21.88
C SER A 220 33.76 6.68 -23.36
N ASP A 221 32.79 6.97 -24.22
CA ASP A 221 33.04 7.31 -25.63
C ASP A 221 33.57 8.75 -25.80
N PHE A 222 33.17 9.69 -24.94
CA PHE A 222 33.81 11.02 -24.91
C PHE A 222 35.24 10.97 -24.38
N GLY A 223 35.54 10.07 -23.45
CA GLY A 223 36.89 9.83 -22.93
C GLY A 223 37.84 9.20 -23.96
N SER A 224 37.33 8.42 -24.90
CA SER A 224 38.14 7.82 -25.98
C SER A 224 38.32 8.75 -27.18
N LEU A 225 37.37 9.68 -27.43
CA LEU A 225 37.45 10.68 -28.50
C LEU A 225 38.31 11.91 -28.18
N GLN A 226 38.63 12.20 -26.91
CA GLN A 226 39.61 13.24 -26.57
C GLN A 226 41.07 12.77 -26.58
N SER A 227 41.34 11.46 -26.64
CA SER A 227 42.73 10.94 -26.66
C SER A 227 43.37 10.93 -28.05
N ASN A 228 42.58 11.07 -29.13
CA ASN A 228 43.06 10.88 -30.51
C ASN A 228 43.14 12.15 -31.37
N ARG A 229 43.27 13.34 -30.76
CA ARG A 229 43.56 14.58 -31.49
C ARG A 229 44.87 15.22 -31.03
N LYS A 230 45.99 14.52 -31.24
CA LYS A 230 47.31 15.14 -31.35
C LYS A 230 47.75 15.09 -32.82
N TYR A 231 48.16 16.27 -33.32
CA TYR A 231 48.88 16.56 -34.57
C TYR A 231 48.08 16.67 -35.90
N CYS A 232 47.86 17.93 -36.32
CA CYS A 232 47.92 18.48 -37.70
C CYS A 232 48.23 19.99 -37.53
N ILE A 233 49.50 20.39 -37.48
CA ILE A 233 50.29 21.08 -38.53
C ILE A 233 49.65 22.37 -39.04
N GLY A 234 50.36 23.49 -38.87
CA GLY A 234 50.07 24.82 -39.42
C GLY A 234 50.56 25.93 -38.50
#